data_AF-A0A2T7TGT9-F1
#
_entry.id   AF-A0A2T7TGT9-F1
#
_cell.length_a   1.000
_cell.length_b   1.000
_cell.length_c   1.000
_cell.angle_alpha   90.00
_cell.angle_beta   90.00
_cell.angle_gamma   90.00
#
_symmetry.space_group_name_H-M   'P 1'
#
loop_
_entity.id
_entity.type
_entity.pdbx_description
1 polymer ?
#
loop_
_entity_poly.entity_id
_entity_poly.type
_entity_poly.pdbx_seq_one_letter_code
_entity_poly.pdbx_strand_id
1 'polypeptide(L)'
;MPLLAGLFVIIGALVAFFSTQASDRRKAASDKGTKQLSDTREAAEALLKVGNDLEKLVKEQETKTRARPANEYLDLCMEHVLQLKEVWAAYELVSIKSTLKPGEDYFAAQLLLAMPTADSTKRTALLNAEATRRMDFINSLRTAAGLEKIDRTPGQVVPRVDIDKDEAQKKVFLEAAAELITRHPVKHDNAKDGGTPRQPEPK
;
A
#
# COMPACT_ATOMS: atom_id res chain seq x y z
N MET A 1 -51.73 -48.17 11.09
CA MET A 1 -50.27 -48.16 11.37
C MET A 1 -49.34 -47.89 10.15
N PRO A 2 -49.69 -48.10 8.86
CA PRO A 2 -48.75 -47.80 7.76
C PRO A 2 -48.65 -46.31 7.35
N LEU A 3 -49.70 -45.52 7.59
CA LEU A 3 -49.72 -44.07 7.29
C LEU A 3 -48.75 -43.25 8.15
N LEU A 4 -48.56 -43.64 9.42
CA LEU A 4 -47.62 -42.98 10.32
C LEU A 4 -46.15 -43.22 9.90
N ALA A 5 -45.82 -44.43 9.46
CA ALA A 5 -44.49 -44.76 8.96
C ALA A 5 -44.13 -43.96 7.69
N GLY A 6 -45.09 -43.77 6.77
CA GLY A 6 -44.90 -42.94 5.57
C GLY A 6 -44.62 -41.46 5.88
N LEU A 7 -45.30 -40.90 6.90
CA LEU A 7 -45.08 -39.53 7.34
C LEU A 7 -43.65 -39.32 7.89
N PHE A 8 -43.14 -40.25 8.69
CA PHE A 8 -41.78 -40.19 9.23
C PHE A 8 -40.70 -40.33 8.15
N VAL A 9 -40.93 -41.14 7.12
CA VAL A 9 -40.01 -41.26 5.98
C VAL A 9 -39.94 -39.96 5.17
N ILE A 10 -41.08 -39.30 4.93
CA ILE A 10 -41.13 -38.01 4.22
C ILE A 10 -40.45 -36.90 5.03
N ILE A 11 -40.68 -36.85 6.34
CA ILE A 11 -40.01 -35.89 7.24
C ILE A 11 -38.50 -36.17 7.28
N GLY A 12 -38.07 -37.43 7.37
CA GLY A 12 -36.67 -37.82 7.32
C GLY A 12 -35.98 -37.42 6.02
N ALA A 13 -36.65 -37.60 4.88
CA ALA A 13 -36.15 -37.18 3.57
C ALA A 13 -36.02 -35.65 3.45
N LEU A 14 -36.97 -34.88 3.99
CA LEU A 14 -36.92 -33.42 4.04
C LEU A 14 -35.75 -32.92 4.90
N VAL A 15 -35.57 -33.48 6.10
CA VAL A 15 -34.46 -33.13 6.99
C VAL A 15 -33.11 -33.46 6.35
N ALA A 16 -32.98 -34.62 5.70
CA ALA A 16 -31.78 -34.99 4.97
C ALA A 16 -31.50 -34.01 3.82
N PHE A 17 -32.52 -33.65 3.04
CA PHE A 17 -32.40 -32.69 1.93
C PHE A 17 -31.93 -31.30 2.40
N PHE A 18 -32.53 -30.75 3.46
CA PHE A 18 -32.10 -29.47 4.02
C PHE A 18 -30.71 -29.53 4.65
N SER A 19 -30.35 -30.65 5.28
CA SER A 19 -29.02 -30.86 5.84
C SER A 19 -27.93 -30.92 4.76
N THR A 20 -28.17 -31.64 3.67
CA THR A 20 -27.27 -31.67 2.50
C THR A 20 -27.13 -30.29 1.88
N GLN A 21 -28.25 -29.57 1.64
CA GLN A 21 -28.20 -28.23 1.07
C GLN A 21 -27.46 -27.22 1.95
N ALA A 22 -27.61 -27.32 3.27
CA ALA A 22 -26.86 -26.49 4.22
C ALA A 22 -25.37 -26.85 4.24
N SER A 23 -25.03 -28.14 4.15
CA SER A 23 -23.64 -28.62 4.05
C SER A 23 -22.95 -28.13 2.77
N ASP A 24 -23.62 -28.24 1.62
CA ASP A 24 -23.10 -27.78 0.34
C ASP A 24 -22.86 -26.27 0.31
N ARG A 25 -23.79 -25.48 0.90
CA ARG A 25 -23.61 -24.03 1.06
C ARG A 25 -22.43 -23.68 1.96
N ARG A 26 -22.21 -24.43 3.05
CA ARG A 26 -21.05 -24.24 3.94
C ARG A 26 -19.75 -24.58 3.23
N LYS A 27 -19.72 -25.66 2.45
CA LYS A 27 -18.55 -26.05 1.65
C LYS A 27 -18.25 -24.99 0.59
N ALA A 28 -19.24 -24.54 -0.18
CA ALA A 28 -19.05 -23.48 -1.17
C ALA A 28 -18.60 -22.15 -0.54
N ALA A 29 -19.11 -21.79 0.63
CA ALA A 29 -18.66 -20.62 1.38
C ALA A 29 -17.22 -20.78 1.90
N SER A 30 -16.86 -21.98 2.37
CA SER A 30 -15.50 -22.32 2.79
C SER A 30 -14.52 -22.23 1.61
N ASP A 31 -14.86 -22.83 0.47
CA ASP A 31 -14.04 -22.81 -0.75
C ASP A 31 -13.87 -21.39 -1.31
N LYS A 32 -14.92 -20.57 -1.20
CA LYS A 32 -14.85 -19.14 -1.55
C LYS A 32 -13.94 -18.36 -0.59
N GLY A 33 -14.02 -18.66 0.71
CA GLY A 33 -13.18 -18.04 1.73
C GLY A 33 -11.70 -18.41 1.59
N THR A 34 -11.38 -19.67 1.30
CA THR A 34 -10.00 -20.12 1.06
C THR A 34 -9.42 -19.50 -0.20
N LYS A 35 -10.21 -19.40 -1.28
CA LYS A 35 -9.78 -18.72 -2.50
C LYS A 35 -9.51 -17.23 -2.25
N GLN A 36 -10.44 -16.53 -1.59
CA GLN A 36 -10.25 -15.11 -1.27
C GLN A 36 -9.02 -14.86 -0.39
N LEU A 37 -8.76 -15.75 0.58
CA LEU A 37 -7.56 -15.68 1.40
C LEU A 37 -6.28 -15.88 0.57
N SER A 38 -6.30 -16.83 -0.36
CA SER A 38 -5.18 -17.06 -1.29
C SER A 38 -4.92 -15.84 -2.17
N ASP A 39 -5.96 -15.31 -2.82
CA ASP A 39 -5.85 -14.15 -3.71
C ASP A 39 -5.38 -12.90 -2.94
N THR A 40 -5.91 -12.69 -1.73
CA THR A 40 -5.47 -11.60 -0.82
C THR A 40 -3.99 -11.74 -0.49
N ARG A 41 -3.53 -12.97 -0.20
CA ARG A 41 -2.14 -13.22 0.17
C ARG A 41 -1.20 -12.96 -1.00
N GLU A 42 -1.51 -13.46 -2.19
CA GLU A 42 -0.70 -13.24 -3.39
C GLU A 42 -0.55 -11.74 -3.69
N ALA A 43 -1.65 -11.00 -3.68
CA ALA A 43 -1.62 -9.56 -3.90
C ALA A 43 -0.86 -8.81 -2.79
N ALA A 44 -1.00 -9.24 -1.53
CA ALA A 44 -0.26 -8.66 -0.41
C ALA A 44 1.25 -8.93 -0.49
N GLU A 45 1.65 -10.12 -0.95
CA GLU A 45 3.07 -10.46 -1.16
C GLU A 45 3.68 -9.59 -2.25
N ALA A 46 2.95 -9.31 -3.35
CA ALA A 46 3.38 -8.36 -4.37
C ALA A 46 3.54 -6.93 -3.82
N LEU A 47 2.56 -6.45 -3.03
CA LEU A 47 2.62 -5.14 -2.39
C LEU A 47 3.81 -5.00 -1.43
N LEU A 48 4.04 -6.01 -0.58
CA LEU A 48 5.18 -6.05 0.34
C LEU A 48 6.52 -6.09 -0.40
N LYS A 49 6.59 -6.82 -1.52
CA LYS A 49 7.81 -6.88 -2.32
C LYS A 49 8.20 -5.52 -2.89
N VAL A 50 7.25 -4.83 -3.54
CA VAL A 50 7.51 -3.51 -4.12
C VAL A 50 7.85 -2.49 -3.03
N GLY A 51 7.16 -2.51 -1.89
CA GLY A 51 7.47 -1.63 -0.77
C GLY A 51 8.85 -1.90 -0.15
N ASN A 52 9.28 -3.15 -0.05
CA ASN A 52 10.64 -3.50 0.41
C ASN A 52 11.72 -3.02 -0.58
N ASP A 53 11.46 -3.09 -1.89
CA ASP A 53 12.39 -2.61 -2.91
C ASP A 53 12.56 -1.08 -2.83
N LEU A 54 11.46 -0.35 -2.61
CA LEU A 54 11.49 1.09 -2.38
C LEU A 54 12.23 1.47 -1.09
N GLU A 55 11.94 0.77 0.01
CA GLU A 55 12.65 0.98 1.28
C GLU A 55 14.16 0.75 1.12
N LYS A 56 14.54 -0.31 0.39
CA LYS A 56 15.94 -0.61 0.10
C LYS A 56 16.58 0.49 -0.72
N LEU A 57 15.92 0.98 -1.77
CA LEU A 57 16.41 2.10 -2.58
C LEU A 57 16.69 3.34 -1.72
N VAL A 58 15.75 3.68 -0.84
CA VAL A 58 15.87 4.84 0.07
C VAL A 58 17.04 4.67 1.03
N LYS A 59 17.18 3.48 1.65
CA LYS A 59 18.30 3.16 2.55
C LYS A 59 19.65 3.16 1.82
N GLU A 60 19.72 2.65 0.59
CA GLU A 60 20.94 2.65 -0.21
C GLU A 60 21.38 4.08 -0.55
N GLN A 61 20.44 4.98 -0.80
CA GLN A 61 20.73 6.39 -1.05
C GLN A 61 21.36 7.09 0.17
N GLU A 62 21.03 6.66 1.38
CA GLU A 62 21.64 7.17 2.62
C GLU A 62 23.08 6.64 2.82
N THR A 63 23.46 5.55 2.15
CA THR A 63 24.82 5.03 2.21
C THR A 63 25.72 5.72 1.19
N LYS A 64 26.71 6.49 1.68
CA LYS A 64 27.67 7.27 0.85
C LYS A 64 28.35 6.48 -0.28
N THR A 65 28.50 5.17 -0.14
CA THR A 65 29.14 4.29 -1.12
C THR A 65 28.20 3.82 -2.25
N ARG A 66 26.88 3.97 -2.11
CA ARG A 66 25.88 3.55 -3.10
C ARG A 66 24.89 4.64 -3.50
N ALA A 67 25.09 5.87 -3.00
CA ALA A 67 24.27 7.02 -3.36
C ALA A 67 24.34 7.26 -4.86
N ARG A 68 23.20 7.13 -5.53
CA ARG A 68 23.04 7.37 -6.97
C ARG A 68 22.93 8.88 -7.23
N PRO A 69 23.21 9.33 -8.47
CA PRO A 69 22.86 10.68 -8.91
C PRO A 69 21.37 10.96 -8.66
N ALA A 70 21.04 12.21 -8.35
CA ALA A 70 19.67 12.58 -7.95
C ALA A 70 18.62 12.22 -9.00
N ASN A 71 18.91 12.40 -10.29
CA ASN A 71 18.00 12.08 -11.38
C ASN A 71 17.71 10.57 -11.46
N GLU A 72 18.74 9.74 -11.40
CA GLU A 72 18.58 8.28 -11.43
C GLU A 72 17.81 7.77 -10.21
N TYR A 73 18.07 8.35 -9.03
CA TYR A 73 17.31 8.02 -7.82
C TYR A 73 15.83 8.41 -7.94
N LEU A 74 15.52 9.59 -8.49
CA LEU A 74 14.16 10.08 -8.69
C LEU A 74 13.39 9.23 -9.71
N ASP A 75 14.05 8.84 -10.81
CA ASP A 75 13.46 7.96 -11.83
C ASP A 75 13.09 6.60 -11.23
N LEU A 76 14.02 5.97 -10.49
CA LEU A 76 13.76 4.69 -9.82
C LEU A 76 12.67 4.79 -8.74
N CYS A 77 12.65 5.88 -7.96
CA CYS A 77 11.57 6.13 -7.01
C CYS A 77 10.21 6.22 -7.73
N MET A 78 10.15 6.90 -8.88
CA MET A 78 8.92 7.00 -9.66
C MET A 78 8.50 5.65 -10.22
N GLU A 79 9.42 4.85 -10.76
CA GLU A 79 9.15 3.48 -11.23
C GLU A 79 8.53 2.62 -10.11
N HIS A 80 9.13 2.64 -8.92
CA HIS A 80 8.59 1.91 -7.77
C HIS A 80 7.24 2.44 -7.31
N VAL A 81 7.00 3.74 -7.33
CA VAL A 81 5.69 4.32 -6.98
C VAL A 81 4.61 3.90 -7.99
N LEU A 82 4.93 3.82 -9.28
CA LEU A 82 3.99 3.35 -10.30
C LEU A 82 3.66 1.87 -10.10
N GLN A 83 4.67 1.02 -9.86
CA GLN A 83 4.47 -0.38 -9.52
C GLN A 83 3.65 -0.54 -8.25
N LEU A 84 3.91 0.29 -7.23
CA LEU A 84 3.21 0.26 -5.94
C LEU A 84 1.71 0.55 -6.13
N LYS A 85 1.37 1.53 -6.99
CA LYS A 85 -0.03 1.83 -7.34
C LYS A 85 -0.71 0.67 -8.05
N GLU A 86 -0.02 0.01 -8.97
CA GLU A 86 -0.55 -1.14 -9.70
C GLU A 86 -0.87 -2.31 -8.76
N VAL A 87 0.09 -2.69 -7.91
CA VAL A 87 -0.10 -3.79 -6.95
C VAL A 87 -1.10 -3.43 -5.84
N TRP A 88 -1.20 -2.14 -5.46
CA TRP A 88 -2.26 -1.66 -4.56
C TRP A 88 -3.64 -1.84 -5.17
N ALA A 89 -3.84 -1.43 -6.42
CA ALA A 89 -5.14 -1.57 -7.09
C ALA A 89 -5.57 -3.04 -7.19
N ALA A 90 -4.62 -3.94 -7.47
CA ALA A 90 -4.88 -5.38 -7.45
C ALA A 90 -5.26 -5.88 -6.05
N TYR A 91 -4.51 -5.48 -5.02
CA TYR A 91 -4.77 -5.85 -3.63
C TYR A 91 -6.13 -5.35 -3.14
N GLU A 92 -6.49 -4.09 -3.40
CA GLU A 92 -7.75 -3.48 -2.97
C GLU A 92 -8.97 -4.28 -3.46
N LEU A 93 -8.91 -4.79 -4.70
CA LEU A 93 -10.00 -5.56 -5.32
C LEU A 93 -10.24 -6.92 -4.66
N VAL A 94 -9.19 -7.59 -4.20
CA VAL A 94 -9.26 -8.98 -3.72
C VAL A 94 -9.18 -9.10 -2.20
N SER A 95 -8.74 -8.03 -1.51
CA SER A 95 -8.45 -8.04 -0.08
C SER A 95 -9.63 -8.45 0.80
N ILE A 96 -9.31 -9.08 1.92
CA ILE A 96 -10.26 -9.29 3.01
C ILE A 96 -10.45 -7.94 3.74
N LYS A 97 -11.69 -7.60 4.09
CA LYS A 97 -12.02 -6.31 4.73
C LYS A 97 -11.15 -5.96 5.94
N SER A 98 -10.75 -6.94 6.74
CA SER A 98 -9.92 -6.74 7.93
C SER A 98 -8.47 -6.35 7.61
N THR A 99 -7.99 -6.61 6.40
CA THR A 99 -6.60 -6.33 5.98
C THR A 99 -6.51 -5.08 5.11
N LEU A 100 -7.64 -4.55 4.62
CA LEU A 100 -7.66 -3.39 3.72
C LEU A 100 -7.09 -2.14 4.40
N LYS A 101 -7.55 -1.80 5.61
CA LYS A 101 -7.08 -0.58 6.31
C LYS A 101 -5.59 -0.62 6.68
N PRO A 102 -5.07 -1.72 7.27
CA PRO A 102 -3.62 -1.86 7.47
C PRO A 102 -2.82 -1.82 6.16
N GLY A 103 -3.35 -2.38 5.08
CA GLY A 103 -2.75 -2.28 3.75
C GLY A 103 -2.70 -0.84 3.22
N GLU A 104 -3.78 -0.07 3.39
CA GLU A 104 -3.86 1.34 3.01
C GLU A 104 -2.84 2.19 3.79
N ASP A 105 -2.73 1.95 5.10
CA ASP A 105 -1.75 2.63 5.95
C ASP A 105 -0.31 2.30 5.54
N TYR A 106 -0.04 1.05 5.15
CA TYR A 106 1.26 0.64 4.63
C TYR A 106 1.55 1.29 3.28
N PHE A 107 0.59 1.28 2.35
CA PHE A 107 0.70 1.93 1.05
C PHE A 107 1.00 3.44 1.20
N ALA A 108 0.26 4.13 2.06
CA ALA A 108 0.51 5.54 2.35
C ALA A 108 1.92 5.78 2.93
N ALA A 109 2.38 4.92 3.86
CA ALA A 109 3.72 5.03 4.41
C ALA A 109 4.82 4.88 3.34
N GLN A 110 4.62 3.99 2.36
CA GLN A 110 5.54 3.81 1.23
C GLN A 110 5.58 5.06 0.32
N LEU A 111 4.42 5.68 0.05
CA LEU A 111 4.39 6.96 -0.69
C LEU A 111 5.12 8.08 0.05
N LEU A 112 4.95 8.15 1.38
CA LEU A 112 5.69 9.11 2.21
C LEU A 112 7.20 8.86 2.15
N LEU A 113 7.62 7.60 2.09
CA LEU A 113 9.03 7.22 2.03
C LEU A 113 9.67 7.56 0.67
N ALA A 114 8.91 7.44 -0.43
CA ALA A 114 9.35 7.89 -1.76
C ALA A 114 9.53 9.42 -1.84
N MET A 115 8.87 10.18 -0.97
CA MET A 115 9.01 11.63 -0.98
C MET A 115 10.39 12.05 -0.48
N PRO A 116 11.06 12.96 -1.21
CA PRO A 116 12.33 13.47 -0.75
C PRO A 116 12.15 14.42 0.43
N THR A 117 12.63 13.99 1.60
CA THR A 117 12.87 14.86 2.75
C THR A 117 14.29 15.44 2.75
N ALA A 118 14.39 16.75 2.85
CA ALA A 118 15.65 17.43 3.11
C ALA A 118 16.29 16.95 4.44
N ASP A 119 15.48 16.67 5.45
CA ASP A 119 15.87 16.43 6.83
C ASP A 119 16.02 14.93 7.15
N SER A 120 17.21 14.53 7.61
CA SER A 120 17.58 13.16 7.99
C SER A 120 16.82 12.64 9.22
N THR A 121 16.43 13.53 10.14
CA THR A 121 15.62 13.18 11.32
C THR A 121 14.20 12.82 10.89
N LYS A 122 13.62 13.62 9.98
CA LYS A 122 12.30 13.31 9.40
C LYS A 122 12.35 12.01 8.61
N ARG A 123 13.42 11.75 7.88
CA ARG A 123 13.57 10.50 7.13
C ARG A 123 13.62 9.27 8.02
N THR A 124 14.39 9.35 9.10
CA THR A 124 14.49 8.28 10.10
C THR A 124 13.11 8.02 10.74
N ALA A 125 12.35 9.07 11.05
CA ALA A 125 11.00 8.94 11.56
C ALA A 125 10.06 8.25 10.55
N LEU A 126 10.17 8.58 9.26
CA LEU A 126 9.40 7.93 8.19
C LEU A 126 9.75 6.45 8.05
N LEU A 127 11.04 6.07 8.11
CA LEU A 127 11.48 4.67 8.09
C LEU A 127 10.94 3.88 9.28
N ASN A 128 10.95 4.46 10.48
CA ASN A 128 10.41 3.80 11.68
C ASN A 128 8.88 3.67 11.62
N ALA A 129 8.19 4.69 11.10
CA ALA A 129 6.76 4.66 10.87
C ALA A 129 6.39 3.59 9.83
N GLU A 130 7.12 3.52 8.71
CA GLU A 130 6.97 2.48 7.69
C GLU A 130 7.11 1.10 8.30
N ALA A 131 8.17 0.86 9.08
CA ALA A 131 8.43 -0.45 9.66
C ALA A 131 7.30 -0.91 10.60
N THR A 132 6.70 0.05 11.33
CA THR A 132 5.52 -0.19 12.16
C THR A 132 4.31 -0.55 11.32
N ARG A 133 3.99 0.25 10.28
CA ARG A 133 2.84 -0.01 9.40
C ARG A 133 2.97 -1.31 8.62
N ARG A 134 4.18 -1.66 8.20
CA ARG A 134 4.49 -2.96 7.58
C ARG A 134 4.17 -4.10 8.54
N MET A 135 4.61 -4.01 9.79
CA MET A 135 4.33 -5.04 10.79
C MET A 135 2.82 -5.16 11.09
N ASP A 136 2.11 -4.05 11.20
CA ASP A 136 0.65 -4.04 11.36
C ASP A 136 -0.04 -4.72 10.18
N PHE A 137 0.41 -4.43 8.95
CA PHE A 137 -0.11 -5.04 7.75
C PHE A 137 0.13 -6.56 7.73
N ILE A 138 1.38 -7.00 7.98
CA ILE A 138 1.72 -8.43 8.09
C ILE A 138 0.88 -9.13 9.16
N ASN A 139 0.73 -8.51 10.33
CA ASN A 139 -0.06 -9.08 11.42
C ASN A 139 -1.57 -9.15 11.09
N SER A 140 -2.08 -8.22 10.28
CA SER A 140 -3.46 -8.29 9.78
C SER A 140 -3.66 -9.49 8.85
N LEU A 141 -2.71 -9.76 7.94
CA LEU A 141 -2.75 -10.91 7.03
C LEU A 141 -2.64 -12.23 7.81
N ARG A 142 -1.76 -12.29 8.81
CA ARG A 142 -1.62 -13.46 9.70
C ARG A 142 -2.91 -13.73 10.45
N THR A 143 -3.51 -12.70 11.05
CA THR A 143 -4.78 -12.84 11.78
C THR A 143 -5.90 -13.31 10.85
N ALA A 144 -5.97 -12.78 9.62
CA ALA A 144 -6.95 -13.22 8.62
C ALA A 144 -6.77 -14.71 8.24
N ALA A 145 -5.53 -15.21 8.26
CA ALA A 145 -5.19 -16.61 8.04
C ALA A 145 -5.31 -17.51 9.30
N GLY A 146 -5.77 -16.97 10.44
CA GLY A 146 -5.87 -17.71 11.70
C GLY A 146 -4.52 -17.97 12.38
N LEU A 147 -3.47 -17.23 12.01
CA LEU A 147 -2.14 -17.32 12.59
C LEU A 147 -1.96 -16.26 13.70
N GLU A 148 -1.17 -16.61 14.72
CA GLU A 148 -0.80 -15.70 15.80
C GLU A 148 0.02 -14.50 15.28
N LYS A 149 -0.11 -13.35 15.95
CA LYS A 149 0.64 -12.13 15.63
C LYS A 149 2.12 -12.30 15.95
N ILE A 150 2.96 -11.51 15.30
CA ILE A 150 4.38 -11.39 15.61
C ILE A 150 4.56 -10.24 16.60
N ASP A 151 5.00 -10.54 17.82
CA ASP A 151 5.19 -9.56 18.92
C ASP A 151 6.52 -8.80 18.85
N ARG A 152 7.11 -8.66 17.65
CA ARG A 152 8.38 -7.93 17.50
C ARG A 152 8.11 -6.44 17.34
N THR A 153 8.65 -5.64 18.24
CA THR A 153 8.89 -4.22 17.99
C THR A 153 9.90 -4.10 16.84
N PRO A 154 9.59 -3.33 15.78
CA PRO A 154 10.58 -3.05 14.73
C PRO A 154 11.85 -2.45 15.35
N GLY A 155 13.02 -2.89 14.91
CA GLY A 155 14.28 -2.31 15.36
C GLY A 155 14.33 -0.82 15.01
N GLN A 156 14.64 0.04 15.99
CA GLN A 156 14.78 1.48 15.74
C GLN A 156 15.92 1.74 14.77
N VAL A 157 15.63 2.42 13.67
CA VAL A 157 16.65 3.05 12.83
C VAL A 157 17.16 4.28 13.57
N VAL A 158 18.46 4.32 13.87
CA VAL A 158 19.13 5.44 14.55
C VAL A 158 19.72 6.38 13.49
N PRO A 159 19.50 7.71 13.58
CA PRO A 159 20.00 8.65 12.59
C PRO A 159 21.54 8.63 12.56
N ARG A 160 22.12 8.57 11.35
CA ARG A 160 23.57 8.74 11.16
C ARG A 160 23.87 10.24 11.07
N VAL A 161 24.25 10.83 12.19
CA VAL A 161 24.54 12.27 12.31
C VAL A 161 25.92 12.58 11.72
N ASP A 162 25.98 12.96 10.44
CA ASP A 162 27.15 13.63 9.83
C ASP A 162 26.77 15.09 9.55
N ILE A 163 27.14 16.00 10.44
CA ILE A 163 26.57 17.36 10.60
C ILE A 163 26.88 18.33 9.45
N ASP A 164 27.91 18.08 8.63
CA ASP A 164 28.41 19.10 7.67
C ASP A 164 27.88 18.99 6.23
N LYS A 165 27.07 17.99 5.87
CA LYS A 165 26.69 17.73 4.45
C LYS A 165 25.23 17.96 4.09
N ASP A 166 24.39 18.24 5.10
CA ASP A 166 22.94 18.32 4.95
C ASP A 166 22.52 19.53 4.09
N GLU A 167 23.25 20.65 4.10
CA GLU A 167 22.92 21.83 3.28
C GLU A 167 23.30 21.67 1.80
N ALA A 168 24.46 21.10 1.49
CA ALA A 168 24.93 20.96 0.12
C ALA A 168 24.10 19.93 -0.66
N GLN A 169 23.72 18.81 -0.02
CA GLN A 169 22.87 17.80 -0.63
C GLN A 169 21.42 18.28 -0.76
N LYS A 170 20.88 19.03 0.22
CA LYS A 170 19.57 19.69 0.09
C LYS A 170 19.52 20.62 -1.10
N LYS A 171 20.56 21.43 -1.32
CA LYS A 171 20.60 22.40 -2.41
C LYS A 171 20.63 21.73 -3.78
N VAL A 172 21.53 20.77 -3.99
CA VAL A 172 21.62 20.00 -5.25
C VAL A 172 20.32 19.24 -5.53
N PHE A 173 19.68 18.72 -4.48
CA PHE A 173 18.44 17.98 -4.62
C PHE A 173 17.23 18.87 -4.97
N LEU A 174 17.08 20.02 -4.29
CA LEU A 174 16.01 20.98 -4.58
C LEU A 174 16.15 21.59 -5.98
N GLU A 175 17.38 21.81 -6.44
CA GLU A 175 17.66 22.27 -7.80
C GLU A 175 17.26 21.21 -8.85
N ALA A 176 17.59 19.92 -8.62
CA ALA A 176 17.16 18.83 -9.50
C ALA A 176 15.64 18.64 -9.54
N ALA A 177 14.96 18.75 -8.38
CA ALA A 177 13.50 18.66 -8.30
C ALA A 177 12.80 19.82 -9.02
N ALA A 178 13.34 21.04 -8.91
CA ALA A 178 12.84 22.21 -9.63
C ALA A 178 13.04 22.09 -11.15
N GLU A 179 14.16 21.49 -11.58
CA GLU A 179 14.44 21.22 -12.98
C GLU A 179 13.48 20.16 -13.57
N LEU A 180 13.09 19.15 -12.79
CA LEU A 180 12.14 18.13 -13.23
C LEU A 180 10.72 18.71 -13.43
N ILE A 181 10.28 19.58 -12.52
CA ILE A 181 8.98 20.28 -12.60
C ILE A 181 8.91 21.18 -13.84
N THR A 182 10.03 21.81 -14.21
CA THR A 182 10.09 22.69 -15.38
C THR A 182 10.18 21.91 -16.70
N ARG A 183 10.76 20.71 -16.71
CA ARG A 183 10.81 19.83 -17.89
C ARG A 183 9.51 19.07 -18.16
N HIS A 184 8.70 18.80 -17.13
CA HIS A 184 7.39 18.16 -17.24
C HIS A 184 6.28 19.04 -16.65
N PRO A 185 5.91 20.17 -17.29
CA PRO A 185 4.82 21.00 -16.79
C PRO A 185 3.52 20.18 -16.84
N VAL A 186 2.96 19.88 -15.67
CA VAL A 186 1.58 19.40 -15.55
C VAL A 186 0.69 20.48 -16.14
N LYS A 187 0.10 20.23 -17.31
CA LYS A 187 -0.92 21.11 -17.88
C LYS A 187 -2.13 21.09 -16.95
N HIS A 188 -2.24 22.10 -16.10
CA HIS A 188 -3.53 22.45 -15.52
C HIS A 188 -4.37 23.09 -16.62
N ASP A 189 -5.24 22.29 -17.25
CA ASP A 189 -6.34 22.79 -18.07
C ASP A 189 -7.35 23.50 -17.15
N ASN A 190 -6.99 24.69 -16.70
CA ASN A 190 -7.96 25.64 -16.19
C ASN A 190 -8.61 26.29 -17.41
N ALA A 191 -9.75 25.74 -17.81
CA ALA A 191 -10.72 26.43 -18.64
C ALA A 191 -11.06 27.78 -17.99
N LYS A 192 -10.42 28.85 -18.47
CA LYS A 192 -10.87 30.23 -18.28
C LYS A 192 -11.84 30.53 -19.41
N ASP A 193 -13.12 30.53 -19.10
CA ASP A 193 -14.09 31.29 -19.90
C ASP A 193 -13.65 32.75 -19.91
N GLY A 194 -13.37 33.24 -21.11
CA GLY A 194 -12.89 34.56 -21.39
C GLY A 194 -13.98 35.60 -21.21
N GLY A 195 -13.68 36.60 -20.38
CA GLY A 195 -14.44 37.84 -20.31
C GLY A 195 -13.48 39.01 -20.09
N THR A 196 -13.06 39.64 -21.17
CA THR A 196 -12.52 41.02 -21.19
C THR A 196 -13.04 41.65 -22.49
N PRO A 197 -13.09 42.99 -22.65
CA PRO A 197 -12.50 44.05 -21.81
C PRO A 197 -13.34 45.33 -21.64
N ARG A 198 -12.88 46.28 -20.82
CA ARG A 198 -12.72 47.70 -21.19
C ARG A 198 -11.98 48.47 -20.09
N GLN A 199 -10.86 49.09 -20.45
CA GLN A 199 -10.19 50.13 -19.67
C GLN A 199 -10.95 51.46 -19.81
N PRO A 200 -11.00 52.32 -18.76
CA PRO A 200 -11.26 53.74 -18.94
C PRO A 200 -9.93 54.52 -19.02
N GLU A 201 -9.90 55.46 -19.96
CA GLU A 201 -8.81 56.40 -20.23
C GLU A 201 -8.55 57.35 -19.05
N PRO A 202 -7.31 57.86 -18.90
CA PRO A 202 -6.95 58.80 -17.84
C PRO A 202 -7.44 60.22 -18.17
N LYS A 203 -7.94 60.93 -17.16
CA LYS A 203 -8.10 62.40 -17.14
C LYS A 203 -6.99 63.03 -16.32
#